data_AF-A0A7S3JCF4-F1
#
_entry.id   AF-A0A7S3JCF4-F1
#
_cell.length_a   1.000
_cell.length_b   1.000
_cell.length_c   1.000
_cell.angle_alpha   90.00
_cell.angle_beta   90.00
_cell.angle_gamma   90.00
#
_symmetry.space_group_name_H-M   'P 1'
#
loop_
_entity.id
_entity.type
_entity.pdbx_description
1 polymer ?
#
loop_
_entity_poly.entity_id
_entity_poly.type
_entity_poly.pdbx_seq_one_letter_code
_entity_poly.pdbx_strand_id
1 'polypeptide(L)'
;MVPASISDEGVARCAIFRSKSRFPAMSYFYKENGASLWRSSQNLTGIFGKRSEYDEKMLKLIGETNPNTDEVVIIDARSKTAAQGNRIIGGGFEQESYYTNC
;
A
#
# COMPACT_ATOMS: atom_id res chain seq x y z
N MET A 1 1.23 -1.90 -13.42
CA MET A 1 1.79 -3.24 -13.19
C MET A 1 1.66 -3.58 -11.71
N VAL A 2 1.58 -4.87 -11.39
CA VAL A 2 1.46 -5.43 -10.02
C VAL A 2 2.53 -6.53 -9.84
N PRO A 3 2.85 -6.96 -8.61
CA PRO A 3 3.75 -8.08 -8.39
C PRO A 3 3.23 -9.35 -9.08
N ALA A 4 4.10 -10.14 -9.71
CA ALA A 4 3.68 -11.34 -10.44
C ALA A 4 3.04 -12.41 -9.54
N SER A 5 3.38 -12.41 -8.24
CA SER A 5 2.91 -13.37 -7.24
C SER A 5 1.48 -13.09 -6.72
N ILE A 6 0.85 -11.98 -7.11
CA ILE A 6 -0.54 -11.68 -6.70
C ILE A 6 -1.53 -12.13 -7.77
N SER A 7 -2.64 -12.75 -7.35
CA SER A 7 -3.74 -13.10 -8.26
C SER A 7 -4.62 -11.90 -8.58
N ASP A 8 -5.35 -11.95 -9.70
CA ASP A 8 -6.32 -10.92 -10.07
C ASP A 8 -7.41 -10.71 -9.00
N GLU A 9 -7.85 -11.79 -8.33
CA GLU A 9 -8.74 -11.66 -7.18
C GLU A 9 -8.09 -10.88 -6.05
N GLY A 10 -6.81 -11.16 -5.75
CA GLY A 10 -6.06 -10.42 -4.73
C GLY A 10 -5.96 -8.94 -5.06
N VAL A 11 -5.71 -8.59 -6.32
CA VAL A 11 -5.73 -7.20 -6.81
C VAL A 11 -7.12 -6.57 -6.58
N ALA A 12 -8.19 -7.26 -6.98
CA ALA A 12 -9.56 -6.75 -6.83
C ALA A 12 -9.92 -6.51 -5.35
N ARG A 13 -9.54 -7.42 -4.46
CA ARG A 13 -9.76 -7.28 -3.00
C ARG A 13 -8.95 -6.13 -2.40
N CYS A 14 -7.69 -5.97 -2.78
CA CYS A 14 -6.87 -4.82 -2.40
C CYS A 14 -7.49 -3.50 -2.90
N ALA A 15 -7.96 -3.46 -4.15
CA ALA A 15 -8.59 -2.28 -4.74
C ALA A 15 -9.82 -1.82 -3.95
N ILE A 16 -10.67 -2.72 -3.48
CA ILE A 16 -11.85 -2.35 -2.66
C ILE A 16 -11.44 -1.64 -1.36
N PHE A 17 -10.28 -1.92 -0.80
CA PHE A 17 -9.78 -1.29 0.42
C PHE A 17 -9.06 0.05 0.19
N ARG A 18 -8.92 0.49 -1.07
CA ARG A 18 -8.22 1.73 -1.46
C ARG A 18 -9.22 2.73 -2.03
N SER A 19 -9.14 3.98 -1.59
CA SER A 19 -10.08 5.04 -2.01
C SER A 19 -10.18 5.20 -3.54
N LYS A 20 -11.40 5.04 -4.07
CA LYS A 20 -11.70 5.03 -5.52
C LYS A 20 -11.03 3.88 -6.28
N SER A 21 -10.76 2.77 -5.61
CA SER A 21 -10.15 1.57 -6.19
C SER A 21 -8.75 1.78 -6.77
N ARG A 22 -8.02 2.76 -6.24
CA ARG A 22 -6.64 3.08 -6.66
C ARG A 22 -5.64 2.32 -5.80
N PHE A 23 -5.54 1.01 -6.05
CA PHE A 23 -4.58 0.12 -5.42
C PHE A 23 -3.12 0.49 -5.77
N PRO A 24 -2.13 -0.02 -5.03
CA PRO A 24 -0.71 0.14 -5.36
C PRO A 24 -0.37 -0.35 -6.77
N ALA A 25 0.05 0.57 -7.63
CA ALA A 25 0.51 0.28 -8.98
C ALA A 25 1.89 0.88 -9.23
N MET A 26 2.79 0.10 -9.85
CA MET A 26 4.14 0.55 -10.16
C MET A 26 4.11 1.70 -11.17
N SER A 27 4.85 2.75 -10.88
CA SER A 27 5.02 3.95 -11.71
C SER A 27 6.42 4.05 -12.30
N TYR A 28 7.43 3.53 -11.61
CA TYR A 28 8.82 3.55 -12.07
C TYR A 28 9.60 2.35 -11.52
N PHE A 29 10.60 1.89 -12.27
CA PHE A 29 11.53 0.84 -11.88
C PHE A 29 12.94 1.25 -12.27
N TYR A 30 13.84 1.25 -11.29
CA TYR A 30 15.26 1.52 -11.47
C TYR A 30 16.00 0.18 -11.58
N LYS A 31 16.56 -0.10 -12.77
CA LYS A 31 17.05 -1.44 -13.13
C LYS A 31 18.33 -1.82 -12.39
N GLU A 32 19.12 -0.82 -12.03
CA GLU A 32 20.47 -0.95 -11.51
C GLU A 32 20.49 -1.52 -10.09
N ASN A 33 19.45 -1.24 -9.29
CA ASN A 33 19.34 -1.76 -7.93
C ASN A 33 17.98 -2.39 -7.59
N GLY A 34 17.05 -2.48 -8.56
CA GLY A 34 15.74 -3.08 -8.37
C GLY A 34 14.74 -2.21 -7.60
N ALA A 35 15.09 -0.97 -7.23
CA ALA A 35 14.17 -0.06 -6.55
C ALA A 35 12.99 0.30 -7.46
N SER A 36 11.80 0.39 -6.88
CA SER A 36 10.59 0.70 -7.60
C SER A 36 9.76 1.77 -6.88
N LEU A 37 9.15 2.65 -7.67
CA LEU A 37 8.19 3.64 -7.17
C LEU A 37 6.79 3.15 -7.46
N TRP A 38 5.96 3.15 -6.42
CA TRP A 38 4.55 2.75 -6.50
C TRP A 38 3.67 3.93 -6.09
N ARG A 39 2.46 3.98 -6.65
CA ARG A 39 1.46 4.98 -6.29
C ARG A 39 0.13 4.31 -5.97
N SER A 40 -0.59 4.86 -5.02
CA SER A 40 -1.92 4.41 -4.60
C SER A 40 -2.71 5.59 -4.04
N SER A 41 -3.97 5.35 -3.69
CA SER A 41 -4.69 6.22 -2.75
C SER A 41 -4.53 5.77 -1.31
N GLN A 42 -4.96 6.60 -0.36
CA GLN A 42 -5.15 6.19 1.03
C GLN A 42 -5.98 4.90 1.16
N ASN A 43 -5.67 4.11 2.19
CA ASN A 43 -6.46 2.97 2.59
C ASN A 43 -7.78 3.39 3.28
N LEU A 44 -8.70 2.46 3.43
CA LEU A 44 -10.03 2.67 4.03
C LEU A 44 -10.12 2.09 5.45
N THR A 45 -9.05 2.29 6.23
CA THR A 45 -8.92 1.81 7.62
C THR A 45 -10.00 2.40 8.54
N GLY A 46 -10.28 3.69 8.38
CA GLY A 46 -11.22 4.45 9.21
C GLY A 46 -10.82 4.51 10.70
N ILE A 47 -11.75 5.03 11.52
CA ILE A 47 -11.57 5.14 12.97
C ILE A 47 -11.53 3.79 13.68
N PHE A 48 -12.26 2.81 13.16
CA PHE A 48 -12.38 1.47 13.75
C PHE A 48 -11.18 0.57 13.45
N GLY A 49 -10.18 1.06 12.69
CA GLY A 49 -8.98 0.27 12.43
C GLY A 49 -9.25 -0.95 11.54
N LYS A 50 -10.14 -0.83 10.54
CA LYS A 50 -10.38 -1.91 9.57
C LYS A 50 -9.07 -2.31 8.92
N ARG A 51 -8.93 -3.61 8.65
CA ARG A 51 -7.76 -4.21 8.02
C ARG A 51 -8.14 -4.90 6.72
N SER A 52 -7.14 -5.10 5.87
CA SER A 52 -7.28 -5.84 4.63
C SER A 52 -6.05 -6.71 4.43
N GLU A 53 -6.22 -8.01 4.61
CA GLU A 53 -5.15 -8.99 4.36
C GLU A 53 -4.59 -8.86 2.94
N TYR A 54 -5.44 -8.57 1.96
CA TYR A 54 -5.02 -8.40 0.57
C TYR A 54 -4.23 -7.11 0.33
N ASP A 55 -4.50 -6.03 1.09
CA ASP A 55 -3.71 -4.80 1.01
C ASP A 55 -2.35 -4.96 1.72
N GLU A 56 -2.36 -5.58 2.90
CA GLU A 56 -1.14 -5.94 3.65
C GLU A 56 -0.24 -6.87 2.81
N LYS A 57 -0.82 -7.92 2.21
CA LYS A 57 -0.13 -8.84 1.31
C LYS A 57 0.38 -8.14 0.05
N MET A 58 -0.38 -7.23 -0.55
CA MET A 58 0.08 -6.47 -1.72
C MET A 58 1.37 -5.69 -1.42
N LEU A 59 1.44 -4.98 -0.28
CA LEU A 59 2.63 -4.22 0.11
C LEU A 59 3.81 -5.12 0.49
N LYS A 60 3.55 -6.26 1.14
CA LYS A 60 4.58 -7.29 1.37
C LYS A 60 5.20 -7.79 0.06
N LEU A 61 4.36 -8.17 -0.90
CA LEU A 61 4.79 -8.66 -2.20
C LEU A 61 5.53 -7.59 -3.03
N ILE A 62 5.21 -6.31 -2.85
CA ILE A 62 5.96 -5.21 -3.47
C ILE A 62 7.40 -5.19 -2.95
N GLY A 63 7.60 -5.29 -1.64
CA GLY A 63 8.94 -5.38 -1.03
C GLY A 63 9.74 -6.54 -1.60
N GLU A 64 9.12 -7.73 -1.67
CA GLU A 64 9.73 -8.95 -2.21
C GLU A 64 10.15 -8.86 -3.69
N THR A 65 9.74 -7.82 -4.44
CA THR A 65 10.20 -7.62 -5.82
C THR A 65 11.61 -7.06 -5.95
N ASN A 66 12.18 -6.50 -4.87
CA ASN A 66 13.55 -5.98 -4.88
C ASN A 66 14.52 -7.04 -4.31
N PRO A 67 15.54 -7.46 -5.06
CA PRO A 67 16.47 -8.51 -4.62
C PRO A 67 17.42 -8.07 -3.48
N ASN A 68 17.51 -6.76 -3.21
CA ASN A 68 18.47 -6.21 -2.25
C ASN A 68 17.85 -5.90 -0.88
N THR A 69 16.53 -5.69 -0.81
CA THR A 69 15.78 -5.42 0.43
C THR A 69 14.30 -5.68 0.19
N ASP A 70 13.58 -6.17 1.20
CA ASP A 70 12.12 -6.30 1.19
C ASP A 70 11.40 -5.15 1.92
N GLU A 71 12.15 -4.14 2.40
CA GLU A 71 11.60 -2.95 3.04
C GLU A 71 10.90 -2.02 2.04
N VAL A 72 9.74 -1.50 2.43
CA VAL A 72 8.91 -0.59 1.63
C VAL A 72 8.68 0.71 2.39
N VAL A 73 9.23 1.82 1.89
CA VAL A 73 8.97 3.13 2.49
C VAL A 73 7.65 3.69 1.99
N ILE A 74 6.69 3.89 2.91
CA ILE A 74 5.40 4.54 2.60
C ILE A 74 5.50 6.04 2.87
N ILE A 75 5.33 6.83 1.82
CA ILE A 75 5.35 8.30 1.90
C ILE A 75 3.92 8.84 1.68
N ASP A 76 3.28 9.25 2.78
CA ASP A 76 2.03 10.01 2.71
C ASP A 76 2.33 11.49 2.46
N ALA A 77 1.88 12.02 1.33
CA ALA A 77 2.10 13.41 0.94
C ALA A 77 1.30 14.43 1.80
N ARG A 78 0.40 13.96 2.67
CA ARG A 78 -0.41 14.83 3.53
C ARG A 78 0.35 15.22 4.79
N SER A 79 -0.07 16.33 5.42
CA SER A 79 0.31 16.59 6.81
C SER A 79 -0.31 15.53 7.73
N LYS A 80 0.34 15.26 8.86
CA LYS A 80 -0.15 14.32 9.88
C LYS A 80 -1.59 14.62 10.31
N THR A 81 -1.92 15.90 10.49
CA THR A 81 -3.29 16.35 10.83
C THR A 81 -4.29 16.03 9.73
N ALA A 82 -3.93 16.25 8.46
CA ALA A 82 -4.82 15.93 7.34
C ALA A 82 -5.00 14.41 7.16
N ALA A 83 -3.97 13.60 7.41
CA ALA A 83 -4.06 12.14 7.42
C ALA A 83 -4.99 11.63 8.53
N GLN A 84 -4.87 12.19 9.74
CA GLN A 84 -5.76 11.90 10.86
C GLN A 84 -7.21 12.33 10.56
N GLY A 85 -7.43 13.51 9.99
CA GLY A 85 -8.77 13.98 9.59
C GLY A 85 -9.43 13.06 8.57
N ASN A 86 -8.66 12.58 7.58
CA ASN A 86 -9.16 11.60 6.63
C ASN A 86 -9.50 10.25 7.27
N ARG A 87 -8.75 9.82 8.28
CA ARG A 87 -9.06 8.61 9.04
C ARG A 87 -10.43 8.71 9.73
N ILE A 88 -10.82 9.91 10.19
CA ILE A 88 -12.13 10.15 10.82
C ILE A 88 -13.28 9.91 9.84
N ILE A 89 -13.13 10.34 8.58
CA ILE A 89 -14.17 10.20 7.54
C ILE A 89 -14.08 8.87 6.75
N GLY A 90 -13.39 7.86 7.28
CA GLY A 90 -13.33 6.52 6.71
C GLY A 90 -12.13 6.21 5.80
N GLY A 91 -11.25 7.19 5.57
CA GLY A 91 -9.93 6.96 4.96
C GLY A 91 -8.91 6.44 5.97
N GLY A 92 -7.62 6.69 5.76
CA GLY A 92 -6.60 6.23 6.69
C GLY A 92 -5.18 6.34 6.17
N PHE A 93 -4.28 5.68 6.88
CA PHE A 93 -2.88 5.47 6.55
C PHE A 93 -2.46 4.12 7.14
N GLU A 94 -1.33 3.60 6.69
CA GLU A 94 -0.77 2.31 7.06
C GLU A 94 -0.18 2.36 8.48
N GLN A 95 -0.43 1.33 9.31
CA GLN A 95 0.07 1.24 10.69
C GLN A 95 1.17 0.18 10.75
N GLU A 96 2.36 0.54 11.23
CA GLU A 96 3.56 -0.32 11.28
C GLU A 96 3.29 -1.74 11.85
N SER A 97 2.41 -1.85 12.85
CA SER A 97 2.05 -3.14 13.46
C SER A 97 1.35 -4.13 12.52
N TYR A 98 0.77 -3.66 11.41
CA TYR A 98 0.07 -4.48 10.42
C TYR A 98 0.80 -4.59 9.09
N TYR A 99 1.65 -3.61 8.75
CA TYR A 99 2.45 -3.58 7.53
C TYR A 99 3.91 -3.82 7.91
N THR A 100 4.25 -5.08 8.20
CA THR A 100 5.46 -5.45 8.95
C THR A 100 6.78 -5.21 8.23
N ASN A 101 6.76 -4.99 6.92
CA ASN A 101 7.92 -4.64 6.10
C ASN A 101 7.83 -3.20 5.58
N CYS A 102 7.04 -2.34 6.24
CA CYS A 102 6.80 -0.95 5.85
C CYS A 102 7.06 0.02 7.00
#